data_AF-A0A2V6MPZ8-F1
#
_entry.id   AF-A0A2V6MPZ8-F1
#
_cell.length_a   1.000
_cell.length_b   1.000
_cell.length_c   1.000
_cell.angle_alpha   90.00
_cell.angle_beta   90.00
_cell.angle_gamma   90.00
#
_symmetry.space_group_name_H-M   'P 1'
#
loop_
_entity.id
_entity.type
_entity.pdbx_description
1 polymer ?
#
loop_
_entity_poly.entity_id
_entity_poly.type
_entity_poly.pdbx_seq_one_letter_code
_entity_poly.pdbx_strand_id
1 'polypeptide(L)' 'MNLSPENKIAGILTPLFALRSEKGLGIGDVATLREFIVWAREIGFGVVQLLPINEV' A
#
# COMPACT_ATOMS: atom_id res chain seq x y z
N MET A 1 5.30 -16.52 -0.45
CA MET A 1 4.64 -16.29 -1.75
C MET A 1 5.40 -17.09 -2.77
N ASN A 2 4.77 -18.06 -3.45
CA ASN A 2 5.45 -18.82 -4.50
C ASN A 2 5.29 -18.03 -5.80
N LEU A 3 6.38 -17.43 -6.26
CA LEU A 3 6.43 -16.67 -7.50
C LEU A 3 6.71 -17.64 -8.64
N SER A 4 5.84 -17.65 -9.65
CA SER A 4 6.05 -18.45 -10.85
C SER A 4 5.41 -17.76 -12.07
N PRO A 5 5.88 -18.05 -13.30
CA PRO A 5 5.33 -17.44 -14.52
C PRO A 5 3.82 -17.64 -14.69
N GLU A 6 3.30 -18.78 -14.22
CA GLU A 6 1.88 -19.13 -14.23
C GLU A 6 1.06 -18.42 -13.15
N ASN A 7 1.70 -17.93 -12.07
CA ASN A 7 1.05 -17.20 -10.99
C ASN A 7 1.52 -15.74 -10.95
N LYS A 8 1.04 -14.96 -11.93
CA LYS A 8 1.39 -13.54 -12.07
C LYS A 8 0.84 -12.72 -10.91
N ILE A 9 1.69 -11.89 -10.32
CA ILE A 9 1.33 -10.98 -9.24
C ILE A 9 1.62 -9.55 -9.69
N ALA A 10 0.69 -8.65 -9.41
CA ALA A 10 0.87 -7.22 -9.51
C ALA A 10 0.91 -6.59 -8.12
N GLY A 11 1.63 -5.48 -7.99
CA GLY A 11 1.72 -4.71 -6.75
C GLY A 11 1.78 -3.21 -6.99
N ILE A 12 1.66 -2.45 -5.92
CA ILE A 12 1.71 -0.98 -5.94
C ILE A 12 2.90 -0.51 -5.10
N LEU A 13 3.72 0.36 -5.67
CA LEU A 13 4.76 1.12 -4.97
C LEU A 13 4.21 2.50 -4.63
N THR A 14 4.25 2.91 -3.36
CA THR A 14 3.81 4.26 -2.96
C THR A 14 4.52 4.73 -1.68
N PRO A 15 4.87 6.03 -1.53
CA PRO A 15 5.25 6.56 -0.24
C PRO A 15 4.06 6.60 0.73
N LEU A 16 4.26 6.21 1.99
CA LEU A 16 3.20 6.30 3.01
C LEU A 16 2.66 7.73 3.15
N PHE A 17 3.55 8.73 3.20
CA PHE A 17 3.17 10.14 3.36
C PHE A 17 2.35 10.70 2.18
N ALA A 18 2.35 10.02 1.02
CA ALA A 18 1.57 10.43 -0.14
C ALA A 18 0.14 9.89 -0.12
N LEU A 19 -0.17 8.89 0.73
CA LEU A 19 -1.53 8.38 0.88
C LEU A 19 -2.44 9.45 1.51
N ARG A 20 -3.74 9.37 1.18
CA ARG A 20 -4.78 10.27 1.70
C ARG A 20 -5.98 9.45 2.12
N SER A 21 -6.61 9.85 3.22
CA SER A 21 -7.88 9.35 3.71
C SER A 21 -8.79 10.53 4.02
N GLU A 22 -10.11 10.32 3.98
CA GLU A 22 -11.08 11.37 4.30
C GLU A 22 -10.93 11.89 5.74
N LYS A 23 -10.47 11.02 6.66
CA LYS A 23 -10.26 11.33 8.08
C LYS A 23 -8.83 11.77 8.40
N GLY A 24 -7.92 11.73 7.41
CA GLY A 24 -6.51 12.04 7.59
C GLY A 24 -6.23 13.53 7.68
N LEU A 25 -5.12 13.90 8.31
CA LEU A 25 -4.71 15.30 8.51
C LEU A 25 -3.81 15.84 7.38
N GLY A 26 -4.02 15.36 6.15
CA GLY A 26 -3.25 15.78 4.97
C GLY A 26 -1.93 15.01 4.73
N ILE A 27 -1.62 14.01 5.56
CA ILE A 27 -0.51 13.07 5.39
C ILE A 27 -1.00 11.65 5.66
N GLY A 28 -0.45 10.67 4.94
CA GLY A 28 -0.77 9.26 5.18
C GLY A 28 -0.11 8.73 6.45
N ASP A 29 -0.90 8.05 7.26
CA ASP A 29 -0.51 7.37 8.50
C ASP A 29 -0.86 5.87 8.44
N VAL A 30 -0.66 5.14 9.54
CA VAL A 30 -0.93 3.69 9.60
C VAL A 30 -2.42 3.36 9.36
N ALA A 31 -3.34 4.24 9.79
CA ALA A 31 -4.77 4.05 9.54
C ALA A 31 -5.09 4.19 8.04
N THR A 32 -4.54 5.22 7.40
CA THR A 32 -4.64 5.45 5.95
C THR A 32 -4.02 4.29 5.16
N LEU A 33 -2.89 3.74 5.61
CA LEU A 33 -2.27 2.57 5.00
C LEU A 33 -3.19 1.33 5.06
N ARG A 34 -3.88 1.13 6.19
CA ARG A 34 -4.84 0.02 6.33
C ARG A 34 -5.98 0.14 5.33
N GLU A 35 -6.57 1.33 5.19
CA GLU A 35 -7.62 1.61 4.20
C GLU A 35 -7.11 1.33 2.78
N PHE A 36 -5.89 1.79 2.47
CA PHE A 36 -5.25 1.55 1.17
C PHE A 36 -4.99 0.07 0.88
N ILE A 37 -4.57 -0.72 1.87
CA ILE A 37 -4.35 -2.17 1.72
C ILE A 37 -5.67 -2.90 1.45
N VAL A 38 -6.75 -2.52 2.14
CA VAL A 38 -8.08 -3.09 1.90
C VAL A 38 -8.51 -2.82 0.46
N TRP A 39 -8.38 -1.57 0.00
CA TRP A 39 -8.67 -1.19 -1.38
C TRP A 39 -7.80 -1.93 -2.40
N ALA A 40 -6.48 -2.03 -2.16
CA ALA A 40 -5.56 -2.71 -3.07
C ALA A 40 -5.90 -4.20 -3.22
N ARG A 41 -6.31 -4.84 -2.11
CA ARG A 41 -6.79 -6.23 -2.09
C ARG A 41 -8.07 -6.39 -2.92
N GLU A 42 -9.03 -5.48 -2.80
CA GLU A 42 -10.30 -5.54 -3.53
C GLU A 42 -10.10 -5.51 -5.05
N ILE A 43 -9.05 -4.82 -5.53
CA ILE A 43 -8.69 -4.77 -6.95
C ILE A 43 -7.88 -6.00 -7.39
N GLY A 44 -7.31 -6.76 -6.45
CA GLY A 44 -6.51 -7.95 -6.75
C GLY A 44 -5.00 -7.72 -6.76
N PHE A 45 -4.53 -6.58 -6.25
CA PHE A 45 -3.09 -6.40 -6.01
C PHE A 45 -2.63 -7.29 -4.84
N GLY A 46 -1.51 -7.98 -5.04
CA GLY A 46 -0.96 -8.91 -4.06
C GLY A 46 0.13 -8.32 -3.17
N VAL A 47 0.66 -7.15 -3.53
CA VAL A 47 1.80 -6.51 -2.84
C VAL A 47 1.60 -5.00 -2.77
N VAL A 48 1.83 -4.44 -1.58
CA VAL A 48 2.03 -2.99 -1.39
C VAL A 48 3.45 -2.79 -0.90
N GLN A 49 4.25 -2.07 -1.69
CA GLN A 49 5.61 -1.68 -1.34
C GLN A 49 5.63 -0.21 -0.93
N LEU A 50 6.22 0.08 0.22
CA LEU A 50 6.40 1.44 0.71
C LEU A 50 7.85 1.92 0.50
N LEU A 51 8.03 3.24 0.41
CA LEU A 51 9.33 3.84 0.67
C LEU A 51 9.73 3.62 2.14
N PRO A 52 11.03 3.69 2.49
CA PRO A 52 11.46 3.59 3.88
C PRO A 52 10.73 4.58 4.79
N ILE A 53 10.32 4.10 5.95
CA ILE A 53 9.75 4.91 7.03
C ILE A 53 10.85 5.00 8.09
N ASN A 54 11.68 6.04 7.97
CA ASN A 54 12.74 6.30 8.94
C ASN A 54 12.22 7.25 10.01
N GLU A 55 12.74 7.15 11.23
CA GLU A 55 12.69 8.29 12.14
C GLU A 55 13.45 9.49 11.54
N VAL A 56 12.99 10.69 11.90
CA VAL A 56 13.68 11.96 11.58
C VAL A 56 14.24 12.53 12.86
#